data_AF-A0A538Q8I4-F1
#
_entry.id   AF-A0A538Q8I4-F1
#
_cell.length_a   1.000
_cell.length_b   1.000
_cell.length_c   1.000
_cell.angle_alpha   90.00
_cell.angle_beta   90.00
_cell.angle_gamma   90.00
#
_symmetry.space_group_name_H-M   'P 1'
#
loop_
_entity.id
_entity.type
_entity.pdbx_description
1 polymer ?
#
loop_
_entity_poly.entity_id
_entity_poly.type
_entity_poly.pdbx_seq_one_letter_code
_entity_poly.pdbx_strand_id
1 'polypeptide(L)'
;MLDALRHRVPQWLRRTRAHASNFAWARQWQAVRAAATPWMKQEYEAARARLRGAPRPGVVIDRDALDRWVRNAAPPGVPFEAVVLPGGELRARFPDGPMERRSQHLLGKLRMTHRAIPSESVLVIALFSDVAADYFIETMGADVASGVNGAYGDGTALSDAASSIPVVLKEIATAAGLGTIGKNALFFSRRFGFNCKLSAVFLGAPVSRYDATPKNTDWKLPDCATCNLCVEACPVGAFDDYVIKKVESCDRLIASDYFGPRRDHMCRACITRCPVSNDVLKLRRREGAPQRAFWDNEAQLSLVADLFMYRPSFWVWMLQRFYYGADMPGRSSDRKKGFAEALSSSVSTATSDRTRDGWRLLAKKQR
;
A
#
# COMPACT_ATOMS: atom_id res chain seq x y z
N MET A 1 23.53 -36.10 0.78
CA MET A 1 22.85 -37.00 -0.19
C MET A 1 21.53 -36.43 -0.73
N LEU A 2 20.74 -35.69 0.06
CA LEU A 2 19.46 -35.08 -0.38
C LEU A 2 19.61 -33.86 -1.31
N ASP A 3 20.66 -33.04 -1.17
CA ASP A 3 20.86 -31.87 -2.06
C ASP A 3 21.32 -32.25 -3.48
N ALA A 4 22.04 -33.36 -3.64
CA ALA A 4 22.41 -33.88 -4.96
C ALA A 4 21.20 -34.39 -5.77
N LEU A 5 20.11 -34.81 -5.09
CA LEU A 5 18.86 -35.25 -5.71
C LEU A 5 17.95 -34.08 -6.10
N ARG A 6 18.01 -32.94 -5.38
CA ARG A 6 17.24 -31.73 -5.72
C ARG A 6 17.62 -31.15 -7.09
N HIS A 7 18.89 -31.26 -7.49
CA HIS A 7 19.37 -30.83 -8.80
C HIS A 7 19.02 -31.79 -9.95
N ARG A 8 18.64 -33.05 -9.65
CA ARG A 8 18.25 -34.05 -10.65
C ARG A 8 16.76 -34.06 -10.99
N VAL A 9 15.92 -33.29 -10.28
CA VAL A 9 14.51 -33.17 -10.66
C VAL A 9 14.41 -32.37 -11.96
N PRO A 10 13.90 -32.95 -13.06
CA PRO A 10 13.77 -32.23 -14.33
C PRO A 10 12.96 -30.95 -14.14
N GLN A 11 13.35 -29.86 -14.81
CA GLN A 11 12.68 -28.57 -14.67
C GLN A 11 11.18 -28.66 -15.01
N TRP A 12 10.80 -29.53 -15.95
CA TRP A 12 9.40 -29.81 -16.29
C TRP A 12 8.62 -30.42 -15.12
N LEU A 13 9.23 -31.31 -14.35
CA LEU A 13 8.62 -32.02 -13.21
C LEU A 13 8.43 -31.09 -11.99
N ARG A 14 9.36 -30.14 -11.80
CA ARG A 14 9.19 -29.03 -10.84
C ARG A 14 8.05 -28.09 -11.27
N ARG A 15 7.96 -27.75 -12.56
CA ARG A 15 6.89 -26.90 -13.12
C ARG A 15 5.52 -27.57 -13.01
N THR A 16 5.39 -28.86 -13.33
CA THR A 16 4.12 -29.59 -13.22
C THR A 16 3.67 -29.74 -11.78
N ARG A 17 4.57 -30.06 -10.84
CA ARG A 17 4.25 -30.08 -9.41
C ARG A 17 3.78 -28.73 -8.89
N ALA A 18 4.46 -27.64 -9.26
CA ALA A 18 4.04 -26.28 -8.90
C ALA A 18 2.68 -25.92 -9.52
N HIS A 19 2.44 -26.31 -10.77
CA HIS A 19 1.17 -26.08 -11.45
C HIS A 19 0.01 -26.86 -10.80
N ALA A 20 0.21 -28.14 -10.49
CA ALA A 20 -0.79 -28.97 -9.80
C ALA A 20 -1.10 -28.45 -8.39
N SER A 21 -0.08 -28.04 -7.64
CA SER A 21 -0.26 -27.41 -6.33
C SER A 21 -1.02 -26.09 -6.42
N ASN A 22 -0.69 -25.23 -7.39
CA ASN A 22 -1.41 -23.98 -7.63
C ASN A 22 -2.87 -24.24 -8.02
N PHE A 23 -3.14 -25.24 -8.86
CA PHE A 23 -4.49 -25.58 -9.29
C PHE A 23 -5.36 -26.12 -8.15
N ALA A 24 -4.83 -27.06 -7.36
CA ALA A 24 -5.53 -27.62 -6.19
C ALA A 24 -5.83 -26.53 -5.14
N TRP A 25 -4.84 -25.68 -4.86
CA TRP A 25 -5.00 -24.49 -4.01
C TRP A 25 -6.09 -23.57 -4.56
N ALA A 26 -6.02 -23.20 -5.84
CA ALA A 26 -7.00 -22.30 -6.46
C ALA A 26 -8.44 -22.82 -6.39
N ARG A 27 -8.66 -24.14 -6.58
CA ARG A 27 -9.99 -24.78 -6.49
C ARG A 27 -10.53 -24.84 -5.06
N GLN A 28 -9.73 -25.22 -4.08
CA GLN A 28 -10.17 -25.23 -2.67
C GLN A 28 -10.56 -23.82 -2.21
N TRP A 29 -9.76 -22.81 -2.57
CA TRP A 29 -10.08 -21.42 -2.28
C TRP A 29 -11.30 -20.91 -3.06
N GLN A 30 -11.68 -21.51 -4.18
CA GLN A 30 -12.87 -21.10 -4.94
C GLN A 30 -14.16 -21.36 -4.17
N ALA A 31 -14.31 -22.54 -3.57
CA ALA A 31 -15.49 -22.89 -2.76
C ALA A 31 -15.57 -22.02 -1.49
N VAL A 32 -14.44 -21.86 -0.78
CA VAL A 32 -14.36 -20.99 0.42
C VAL A 32 -14.72 -19.55 0.06
N ARG A 33 -14.19 -19.03 -1.05
CA ARG A 33 -14.52 -17.67 -1.52
C ARG A 33 -16.00 -17.53 -1.86
N ALA A 34 -16.61 -18.51 -2.54
CA ALA A 34 -18.02 -18.46 -2.87
C ALA A 34 -18.89 -18.38 -1.61
N ALA A 35 -18.62 -19.24 -0.62
CA ALA A 35 -19.33 -19.25 0.66
C ALA A 35 -19.14 -17.96 1.48
N ALA A 36 -17.92 -17.39 1.49
CA ALA A 36 -17.62 -16.17 2.24
C ALA A 36 -18.08 -14.88 1.53
N THR A 37 -18.42 -14.93 0.24
CA THR A 37 -18.71 -13.74 -0.57
C THR A 37 -19.82 -12.84 -0.01
N PRO A 38 -20.96 -13.36 0.47
CA PRO A 38 -22.02 -12.51 1.03
C PRO A 38 -21.53 -11.67 2.21
N TRP A 39 -20.81 -12.29 3.15
CA TRP A 39 -20.22 -11.59 4.30
C TRP A 39 -19.16 -10.56 3.86
N MET A 40 -18.29 -10.91 2.91
CA MET A 40 -17.30 -9.97 2.38
C MET A 40 -17.93 -8.76 1.69
N LYS A 41 -19.07 -8.95 1.01
CA LYS A 41 -19.83 -7.84 0.41
C LYS A 41 -20.43 -6.93 1.48
N GLN A 42 -20.92 -7.49 2.58
CA GLN A 42 -21.44 -6.70 3.69
C GLN A 42 -20.35 -5.84 4.34
N GLU A 43 -19.18 -6.43 4.63
CA GLU A 43 -18.03 -5.67 5.14
C GLU A 43 -17.56 -4.60 4.15
N TYR A 44 -17.52 -4.94 2.87
CA TYR A 44 -17.15 -4.01 1.80
C TYR A 44 -18.09 -2.81 1.75
N GLU A 45 -19.42 -3.02 1.74
CA GLU A 45 -20.37 -1.91 1.71
C GLU A 45 -20.34 -1.08 3.00
N ALA A 46 -20.15 -1.71 4.16
CA ALA A 46 -20.02 -0.99 5.43
C ALA A 46 -18.77 -0.09 5.45
N ALA A 47 -17.63 -0.60 4.99
CA ALA A 47 -16.40 0.18 4.86
C ALA A 47 -16.51 1.28 3.79
N ARG A 48 -17.12 0.96 2.64
CA ARG A 48 -17.39 1.91 1.57
C ARG A 48 -18.31 3.04 2.03
N ALA A 49 -19.34 2.75 2.83
CA ALA A 49 -20.24 3.77 3.37
C ALA A 49 -19.50 4.82 4.21
N ARG A 50 -18.46 4.43 4.96
CA ARG A 50 -17.63 5.35 5.75
C ARG A 50 -16.88 6.37 4.87
N LEU A 51 -16.54 6.00 3.63
CA LEU A 51 -15.86 6.90 2.70
C LEU A 51 -16.74 8.04 2.18
N ARG A 52 -18.07 7.97 2.34
CA ARG A 52 -18.94 9.12 2.07
C ARG A 52 -18.64 10.29 2.99
N GLY A 53 -18.06 10.01 4.16
CA GLY A 53 -17.95 10.97 5.25
C GLY A 53 -19.31 11.27 5.87
N ALA A 54 -19.30 12.00 6.99
CA ALA A 54 -20.51 12.54 7.56
C ALA A 54 -20.93 13.78 6.75
N PRO A 55 -22.10 13.78 6.06
CA PRO A 55 -22.54 14.94 5.31
C PRO A 55 -22.74 16.13 6.27
N ARG A 56 -22.05 17.23 6.01
CA ARG A 56 -22.15 18.48 6.78
C ARG A 56 -22.52 19.60 5.82
N PRO A 57 -23.81 19.98 5.75
CA PRO A 57 -24.27 21.03 4.85
C PRO A 57 -23.48 22.33 5.04
N GLY A 58 -23.04 22.94 3.94
CA GLY A 58 -22.31 24.21 3.95
C GLY A 58 -20.81 24.10 4.28
N VAL A 59 -20.29 22.91 4.58
CA VAL A 59 -18.85 22.70 4.73
C VAL A 59 -18.20 22.65 3.35
N VAL A 60 -17.20 23.51 3.13
CA VAL A 60 -16.35 23.49 1.93
C VAL A 60 -14.90 23.49 2.40
N ILE A 61 -14.12 22.51 1.94
CA ILE A 61 -12.70 22.39 2.28
C ILE A 61 -11.91 23.44 1.50
N ASP A 62 -11.12 24.24 2.21
CA ASP A 62 -10.23 25.22 1.60
C ASP A 62 -9.05 24.52 0.91
N ARG A 63 -8.82 24.82 -0.37
CA ARG A 63 -7.78 24.15 -1.17
C ARG A 63 -6.39 24.54 -0.66
N ASP A 64 -6.18 25.78 -0.24
CA ASP A 64 -4.86 26.24 0.20
C ASP A 64 -4.49 25.61 1.54
N ALA A 65 -5.46 25.43 2.44
CA ALA A 65 -5.33 24.64 3.65
C ALA A 65 -5.03 23.17 3.34
N LEU A 66 -5.75 22.56 2.40
CA LEU A 66 -5.49 21.19 1.95
C LEU A 66 -4.06 21.02 1.45
N ASP A 67 -3.59 21.93 0.58
CA ASP A 67 -2.23 21.92 0.06
C ASP A 67 -1.18 22.14 1.16
N ARG A 68 -1.48 22.93 2.20
CA ARG A 68 -0.62 23.07 3.38
C ARG A 68 -0.53 21.75 4.16
N TRP A 69 -1.65 21.05 4.42
CA TRP A 69 -1.60 19.76 5.11
C TRP A 69 -0.80 18.72 4.32
N VAL A 70 -0.99 18.66 2.99
CA VAL A 70 -0.20 17.76 2.13
C VAL A 70 1.28 18.09 2.19
N ARG A 71 1.66 19.37 2.09
CA ARG A 71 3.08 19.80 2.21
C ARG A 71 3.68 19.47 3.57
N ASN A 72 2.93 19.68 4.65
CA ASN A 72 3.42 19.45 6.01
C ASN A 72 3.54 17.96 6.33
N ALA A 73 2.68 17.12 5.74
CA ALA A 73 2.74 15.67 5.88
C ALA A 73 3.80 15.02 4.99
N ALA A 74 4.28 15.71 3.95
CA ALA A 74 5.30 15.19 3.05
C ALA A 74 6.67 15.08 3.76
N PRO A 75 7.47 14.04 3.45
CA PRO A 75 8.80 13.93 4.02
C PRO A 75 9.72 15.05 3.49
N PRO A 76 10.59 15.64 4.33
CA PRO A 76 11.47 16.73 3.92
C PRO A 76 12.34 16.37 2.72
N GLY A 77 12.38 17.24 1.71
CA GLY A 77 13.20 17.06 0.51
C GLY A 77 12.73 15.96 -0.46
N VAL A 78 11.61 15.28 -0.17
CA VAL A 78 11.07 14.26 -1.08
C VAL A 78 10.02 14.90 -2.00
N PRO A 79 10.18 14.79 -3.33
CA PRO A 79 9.21 15.33 -4.25
C PRO A 79 7.93 14.48 -4.28
N PHE A 80 6.79 15.15 -4.38
CA PHE A 80 5.48 14.52 -4.55
C PHE A 80 4.64 15.31 -5.56
N GLU A 81 3.56 14.68 -6.01
CA GLU A 81 2.52 15.26 -6.83
C GLU A 81 1.17 14.93 -6.18
N ALA A 82 0.28 15.91 -6.08
CA ALA A 82 -1.03 15.73 -5.46
C ALA A 82 -2.08 16.46 -6.30
N VAL A 83 -3.21 15.79 -6.53
CA VAL A 83 -4.34 16.35 -7.26
C VAL A 83 -5.63 16.09 -6.51
N VAL A 84 -6.57 17.03 -6.54
CA VAL A 84 -7.91 16.86 -6.00
C VAL A 84 -8.94 17.00 -7.09
N LEU A 85 -9.82 16.02 -7.19
CA LEU A 85 -10.90 16.01 -8.18
C LEU A 85 -12.25 15.86 -7.49
N PRO A 86 -13.34 16.34 -8.12
CA PRO A 86 -14.67 15.96 -7.72
C PRO A 86 -14.83 14.44 -7.84
N GLY A 87 -15.36 13.79 -6.81
CA GLY A 87 -15.55 12.35 -6.77
C GLY A 87 -16.45 11.86 -7.90
N GLY A 88 -17.45 12.65 -8.30
CA GLY A 88 -18.29 12.37 -9.46
C GLY A 88 -17.51 12.30 -10.77
N GLU A 89 -16.63 13.28 -11.02
CA GLU A 89 -15.80 13.31 -12.22
C GLU A 89 -14.77 12.18 -12.22
N LEU A 90 -14.12 11.93 -11.07
CA LEU A 90 -13.20 10.81 -10.93
C LEU A 90 -13.90 9.48 -11.23
N ARG A 91 -15.10 9.24 -10.68
CA ARG A 91 -15.89 8.03 -10.92
C ARG A 91 -16.27 7.85 -12.39
N ALA A 92 -16.57 8.94 -13.10
CA ALA A 92 -16.99 8.92 -14.50
C ALA A 92 -15.85 8.59 -15.47
N ARG A 93 -14.58 8.72 -15.03
CA ARG A 93 -13.41 8.32 -15.83
C ARG A 93 -13.43 6.82 -16.09
N PHE A 94 -13.17 6.40 -17.32
CA PHE A 94 -13.15 4.98 -17.72
C PHE A 94 -14.46 4.25 -17.35
N PRO A 95 -15.60 4.59 -17.98
CA PRO A 95 -16.91 4.06 -17.59
C PRO A 95 -16.96 2.53 -17.69
N ASP A 96 -16.23 1.94 -18.63
CA ASP A 96 -16.14 0.50 -18.79
C ASP A 96 -15.27 -0.13 -17.69
N GLY A 97 -15.80 -1.18 -17.06
CA GLY A 97 -15.07 -1.99 -16.09
C GLY A 97 -15.80 -2.15 -14.76
N PRO A 98 -15.28 -3.00 -13.86
CA PRO A 98 -15.99 -3.34 -12.64
C PRO A 98 -15.85 -2.26 -11.56
N MET A 99 -16.89 -2.12 -10.75
CA MET A 99 -16.87 -1.29 -9.53
C MET A 99 -16.00 -1.91 -8.42
N GLU A 100 -15.93 -3.24 -8.40
CA GLU A 100 -15.14 -4.00 -7.43
C GLU A 100 -14.27 -5.03 -8.15
N ARG A 101 -13.02 -5.19 -7.71
CA ARG A 101 -12.15 -6.26 -8.19
C ARG A 101 -11.86 -7.24 -7.07
N ARG A 102 -12.07 -8.52 -7.34
CA ARG A 102 -11.61 -9.56 -6.43
C ARG A 102 -10.09 -9.68 -6.51
N SER A 103 -9.42 -9.60 -5.37
CA SER A 103 -8.01 -9.93 -5.28
C SER A 103 -7.81 -11.43 -5.51
N GLN A 104 -6.72 -11.82 -6.16
CA GLN A 104 -6.25 -13.21 -6.12
C GLN A 104 -5.39 -13.47 -4.86
N HIS A 105 -4.99 -12.40 -4.16
CA HIS A 105 -4.28 -12.38 -2.87
C HIS A 105 -5.21 -12.08 -1.70
N LEU A 106 -4.71 -12.24 -0.47
CA LEU A 106 -5.39 -11.81 0.76
C LEU A 106 -6.80 -12.41 0.88
N LEU A 107 -6.91 -13.74 0.82
CA LEU A 107 -8.18 -14.47 0.97
C LEU A 107 -9.27 -14.11 -0.07
N GLY A 108 -8.90 -13.40 -1.15
CA GLY A 108 -9.86 -12.97 -2.15
C GLY A 108 -10.68 -11.74 -1.76
N LYS A 109 -10.13 -10.84 -0.93
CA LYS A 109 -10.75 -9.55 -0.57
C LYS A 109 -11.26 -8.80 -1.79
N LEU A 110 -12.45 -8.21 -1.66
CA LEU A 110 -12.99 -7.26 -2.62
C LEU A 110 -12.19 -5.97 -2.53
N ARG A 111 -11.83 -5.42 -3.68
CA ARG A 111 -11.04 -4.20 -3.78
C ARG A 111 -11.85 -3.15 -4.51
N MET A 112 -11.89 -1.95 -3.94
CA MET A 112 -12.62 -0.83 -4.51
C MET A 112 -11.86 -0.24 -5.69
N THR A 113 -12.51 -0.06 -6.83
CA THR A 113 -11.99 0.73 -7.95
C THR A 113 -12.42 2.19 -7.83
N HIS A 114 -11.85 3.07 -8.65
CA HIS A 114 -12.22 4.49 -8.64
C HIS A 114 -13.72 4.73 -8.91
N ARG A 115 -14.36 3.83 -9.66
CA ARG A 115 -15.80 3.88 -9.99
C ARG A 115 -16.73 3.74 -8.78
N ALA A 116 -16.26 3.07 -7.74
CA ALA A 116 -17.06 2.80 -6.55
C ALA A 116 -16.89 3.84 -5.45
N ILE A 117 -15.95 4.79 -5.57
CA ILE A 117 -15.65 5.78 -4.53
C ILE A 117 -16.88 6.66 -4.29
N PRO A 118 -17.47 6.68 -3.08
CA PRO A 118 -18.71 7.40 -2.84
C PRO A 118 -18.50 8.83 -2.33
N SER A 119 -17.26 9.24 -2.08
CA SER A 119 -16.87 10.55 -1.55
C SER A 119 -17.19 11.70 -2.52
N GLU A 120 -17.34 12.90 -1.98
CA GLU A 120 -17.60 14.12 -2.76
C GLU A 120 -16.35 14.64 -3.46
N SER A 121 -15.20 14.55 -2.78
CA SER A 121 -13.89 14.88 -3.34
C SER A 121 -12.87 13.80 -3.04
N VAL A 122 -11.88 13.66 -3.90
CA VAL A 122 -10.79 12.69 -3.71
C VAL A 122 -9.47 13.37 -3.97
N LEU A 123 -8.62 13.40 -2.95
CA LEU A 123 -7.22 13.80 -3.06
C LEU A 123 -6.40 12.56 -3.39
N VAL A 124 -5.57 12.63 -4.43
CA VAL A 124 -4.69 11.54 -4.86
C VAL A 124 -3.26 12.03 -4.82
N ILE A 125 -2.39 11.26 -4.15
CA ILE A 125 -1.00 11.63 -3.91
C ILE A 125 -0.09 10.58 -4.55
N ALA A 126 0.88 11.04 -5.34
CA ALA A 126 2.02 10.27 -5.79
C ALA A 126 3.30 10.81 -5.13
N LEU A 127 3.91 10.03 -4.24
CA LEU A 127 5.15 10.37 -3.56
C LEU A 127 6.32 9.65 -4.23
N PHE A 128 7.40 10.36 -4.58
CA PHE A 128 8.60 9.75 -5.13
C PHE A 128 9.20 8.76 -4.14
N SER A 129 9.47 7.53 -4.57
CA SER A 129 10.18 6.53 -3.77
C SER A 129 10.86 5.52 -4.67
N ASP A 130 12.18 5.40 -4.54
CA ASP A 130 12.99 4.38 -5.21
C ASP A 130 13.17 3.11 -4.35
N VAL A 131 12.38 2.96 -3.28
CA VAL A 131 12.33 1.78 -2.40
C VAL A 131 11.03 1.00 -2.60
N ALA A 132 11.10 -0.33 -2.55
CA ALA A 132 9.95 -1.18 -2.85
C ALA A 132 8.92 -1.22 -1.69
N ALA A 133 9.38 -1.20 -0.43
CA ALA A 133 8.54 -1.21 0.79
C ALA A 133 8.64 0.12 1.54
N ASP A 134 8.15 1.20 0.94
CA ASP A 134 8.08 2.52 1.58
C ASP A 134 6.62 2.81 1.96
N TYR A 135 6.34 2.77 3.26
CA TYR A 135 5.01 2.94 3.85
C TYR A 135 4.76 4.35 4.38
N PHE A 136 5.72 5.27 4.24
CA PHE A 136 5.56 6.65 4.69
C PHE A 136 4.33 7.33 4.02
N ILE A 137 3.99 6.89 2.81
CA ILE A 137 2.81 7.42 2.11
C ILE A 137 1.50 7.15 2.87
N GLU A 138 1.44 6.08 3.67
CA GLU A 138 0.26 5.71 4.46
C GLU A 138 0.09 6.67 5.65
N THR A 139 1.20 7.01 6.33
CA THR A 139 1.19 8.00 7.40
C THR A 139 0.89 9.39 6.85
N MET A 140 1.47 9.75 5.70
CA MET A 140 1.17 11.02 5.02
C MET A 140 -0.33 11.17 4.71
N GLY A 141 -0.98 10.14 4.18
CA GLY A 141 -2.42 10.17 3.93
C GLY A 141 -3.25 10.30 5.21
N ALA A 142 -2.85 9.62 6.29
CA ALA A 142 -3.50 9.71 7.59
C ALA A 142 -3.36 11.09 8.24
N ASP A 143 -2.18 11.71 8.15
CA ASP A 143 -1.91 13.04 8.69
C ASP A 143 -2.72 14.12 7.96
N VAL A 144 -2.84 14.01 6.63
CA VAL A 144 -3.70 14.89 5.84
C VAL A 144 -5.17 14.74 6.25
N ALA A 145 -5.65 13.49 6.40
CA ALA A 145 -7.01 13.24 6.86
C ALA A 145 -7.24 13.81 8.27
N SER A 146 -6.27 13.68 9.17
CA SER A 146 -6.32 14.25 10.53
C SER A 146 -6.39 15.77 10.50
N GLY A 147 -5.58 16.44 9.68
CA GLY A 147 -5.62 17.89 9.51
C GLY A 147 -6.97 18.40 9.02
N VAL A 148 -7.57 17.71 8.05
CA VAL A 148 -8.92 18.04 7.55
C VAL A 148 -9.98 17.80 8.64
N ASN A 149 -9.91 16.68 9.35
CA ASN A 149 -10.85 16.38 10.44
C ASN A 149 -10.72 17.37 11.61
N GLY A 150 -9.51 17.84 11.93
CA GLY A 150 -9.32 18.87 12.96
C GLY A 150 -9.95 20.21 12.59
N ALA A 151 -9.96 20.57 11.30
CA ALA A 151 -10.48 21.85 10.83
C ALA A 151 -11.99 21.83 10.49
N TYR A 152 -12.49 20.73 9.94
CA TYR A 152 -13.86 20.60 9.44
C TYR A 152 -14.71 19.60 10.24
N GLY A 153 -14.08 18.95 11.23
CA GLY A 153 -14.60 18.00 12.20
C GLY A 153 -14.52 16.54 11.78
N ASP A 154 -14.69 15.65 12.76
CA ASP A 154 -14.45 14.22 12.59
C ASP A 154 -15.32 13.57 11.50
N GLY A 155 -14.68 12.71 10.72
CA GLY A 155 -15.33 11.97 9.64
C GLY A 155 -15.48 12.75 8.33
N THR A 156 -14.91 13.96 8.21
CA THR A 156 -14.84 14.69 6.94
C THR A 156 -13.82 14.09 5.98
N ALA A 157 -12.73 13.50 6.49
CA ALA A 157 -11.69 12.88 5.69
C ALA A 157 -11.30 11.49 6.22
N LEU A 158 -10.98 10.59 5.30
CA LEU A 158 -10.49 9.25 5.59
C LEU A 158 -9.41 8.84 4.58
N SER A 159 -8.25 8.40 5.06
CA SER A 159 -7.18 7.89 4.19
C SER A 159 -7.49 6.47 3.70
N ASP A 160 -6.88 6.09 2.58
CA ASP A 160 -7.00 4.73 2.04
C ASP A 160 -6.49 3.66 3.01
N ALA A 161 -5.41 3.95 3.75
CA ALA A 161 -4.90 3.07 4.80
C ALA A 161 -5.92 2.85 5.94
N ALA A 162 -6.71 3.87 6.28
CA ALA A 162 -7.74 3.80 7.32
C ALA A 162 -9.12 3.34 6.80
N SER A 163 -9.28 3.18 5.48
CA SER A 163 -10.57 2.86 4.85
C SER A 163 -11.10 1.46 5.17
N SER A 164 -10.27 0.57 5.73
CA SER A 164 -10.60 -0.83 6.04
C SER A 164 -10.97 -1.69 4.82
N ILE A 165 -10.88 -1.14 3.61
CA ILE A 165 -11.04 -1.86 2.34
C ILE A 165 -9.81 -1.63 1.45
N PRO A 166 -9.28 -2.66 0.77
CA PRO A 166 -8.19 -2.44 -0.15
C PRO A 166 -8.68 -1.64 -1.37
N VAL A 167 -7.92 -0.61 -1.72
CA VAL A 167 -8.25 0.29 -2.83
C VAL A 167 -7.28 0.04 -3.99
N VAL A 168 -7.79 0.04 -5.22
CA VAL A 168 -6.94 -0.08 -6.42
C VAL A 168 -6.35 1.29 -6.77
N LEU A 169 -5.37 1.72 -5.98
CA LEU A 169 -4.77 3.07 -6.07
C LEU A 169 -4.22 3.42 -7.46
N LYS A 170 -3.68 2.43 -8.19
CA LYS A 170 -3.20 2.66 -9.56
C LYS A 170 -4.32 3.07 -10.53
N GLU A 171 -5.54 2.56 -10.34
CA GLU A 171 -6.70 2.97 -11.15
C GLU A 171 -7.13 4.39 -10.77
N ILE A 172 -7.14 4.71 -9.46
CA ILE A 172 -7.43 6.05 -8.96
C ILE A 172 -6.43 7.08 -9.50
N ALA A 173 -5.13 6.82 -9.41
CA ALA A 173 -4.09 7.73 -9.88
C ALA A 173 -4.12 7.92 -11.41
N THR A 174 -4.47 6.88 -12.16
CA THR A 174 -4.65 6.97 -13.62
C THR A 174 -5.91 7.75 -13.98
N ALA A 175 -7.02 7.51 -13.27
CA ALA A 175 -8.27 8.27 -13.43
C ALA A 175 -8.08 9.76 -13.09
N ALA A 176 -7.29 10.05 -12.05
CA ALA A 176 -6.91 11.39 -11.65
C ALA A 176 -5.88 12.05 -12.58
N GLY A 177 -5.31 11.30 -13.52
CA GLY A 177 -4.40 11.80 -14.52
C GLY A 177 -3.00 12.12 -14.02
N LEU A 178 -2.55 11.48 -12.94
CA LEU A 178 -1.16 11.57 -12.48
C LEU A 178 -0.19 10.77 -13.39
N GLY A 179 -0.73 9.89 -14.24
CA GLY A 179 0.07 8.96 -15.02
C GLY A 179 -0.73 7.93 -15.79
N THR A 180 -0.05 6.88 -16.22
CA THR A 180 -0.57 5.77 -17.04
C THR A 180 -0.17 4.44 -16.41
N ILE A 181 -0.59 3.32 -16.99
CA ILE A 181 -0.19 1.96 -16.59
C ILE A 181 0.80 1.40 -17.61
N GLY A 182 1.89 0.81 -17.14
CA GLY A 182 2.86 0.11 -17.99
C GLY A 182 2.50 -1.35 -18.25
N LYS A 183 3.19 -2.01 -19.20
CA LYS A 183 3.04 -3.45 -19.48
C LYS A 183 3.33 -4.36 -18.27
N ASN A 184 4.11 -3.88 -17.32
CA ASN A 184 4.34 -4.52 -16.01
C ASN A 184 3.14 -4.38 -15.04
N ALA A 185 1.99 -3.88 -15.50
CA ALA A 185 0.77 -3.66 -14.72
C ALA A 185 0.93 -2.69 -13.53
N LEU A 186 2.02 -1.91 -13.48
CA LEU A 186 2.29 -0.89 -12.46
C LEU A 186 1.89 0.50 -12.97
N PHE A 187 1.63 1.39 -12.01
CA PHE A 187 1.39 2.80 -12.29
C PHE A 187 2.71 3.51 -12.63
N PHE A 188 2.72 4.21 -13.76
CA PHE A 188 3.79 5.05 -14.24
C PHE A 188 3.38 6.52 -14.04
N SER A 189 4.00 7.20 -13.08
CA SER A 189 3.85 8.65 -12.90
C SER A 189 4.60 9.39 -14.01
N ARG A 190 4.02 10.47 -14.54
CA ARG A 190 4.72 11.34 -15.50
C ARG A 190 5.99 11.95 -14.90
N ARG A 191 5.99 12.21 -13.60
CA ARG A 191 7.09 12.88 -12.89
C ARG A 191 8.11 11.91 -12.29
N PHE A 192 7.68 10.71 -11.90
CA PHE A 192 8.51 9.77 -11.13
C PHE A 192 8.75 8.42 -11.82
N GLY A 193 8.12 8.18 -12.97
CA GLY A 193 8.11 6.87 -13.61
C GLY A 193 7.45 5.82 -12.70
N PHE A 194 8.03 4.62 -12.60
CA PHE A 194 7.58 3.59 -11.66
C PHE A 194 8.11 3.79 -10.22
N ASN A 195 8.92 4.83 -9.97
CA ASN A 195 9.53 5.10 -8.66
C ASN A 195 8.64 6.00 -7.80
N CYS A 196 7.40 5.58 -7.57
CA CYS A 196 6.47 6.29 -6.71
C CYS A 196 5.60 5.36 -5.87
N LYS A 197 5.08 5.90 -4.77
CA LYS A 197 4.02 5.33 -3.95
C LYS A 197 2.77 6.18 -4.08
N LEU A 198 1.63 5.53 -3.91
CA LEU A 198 0.32 6.15 -4.08
C LEU A 198 -0.40 6.15 -2.73
N SER A 199 -1.19 7.18 -2.48
CA SER A 199 -2.23 7.21 -1.45
C SER A 199 -3.43 8.00 -1.98
N ALA A 200 -4.59 7.75 -1.41
CA ALA A 200 -5.79 8.54 -1.65
C ALA A 200 -6.41 8.95 -0.32
N VAL A 201 -6.86 10.20 -0.24
CA VAL A 201 -7.66 10.71 0.86
C VAL A 201 -9.06 11.00 0.34
N PHE A 202 -10.04 10.34 0.94
CA PHE A 202 -11.46 10.45 0.64
C PHE A 202 -12.06 11.58 1.47
N LEU A 203 -12.67 12.56 0.81
CA LEU A 203 -13.22 13.75 1.43
C LEU A 203 -14.74 13.75 1.27
N GLY A 204 -15.46 13.80 2.40
CA GLY A 204 -16.93 13.84 2.45
C GLY A 204 -17.54 15.22 2.25
N ALA A 205 -16.76 16.18 1.75
CA ALA A 205 -17.17 17.55 1.48
C ALA A 205 -16.52 18.04 0.17
N PRO A 206 -17.08 19.07 -0.48
CA PRO A 206 -16.49 19.64 -1.67
C PRO A 206 -15.25 20.46 -1.29
N VAL A 207 -14.31 20.56 -2.22
CA VAL A 207 -13.15 21.47 -2.12
C VAL A 207 -13.45 22.76 -2.89
N SER A 208 -13.04 23.89 -2.33
CA SER A 208 -13.19 25.24 -2.91
C SER A 208 -12.60 25.40 -4.31
N ARG A 209 -11.54 24.63 -4.64
CA ARG A 209 -10.89 24.60 -5.95
C ARG A 209 -10.39 23.20 -6.26
N TYR A 210 -10.69 22.72 -7.46
CA TYR A 210 -10.26 21.42 -7.98
C TYR A 210 -9.18 21.56 -9.05
N ASP A 211 -8.39 20.51 -9.21
CA ASP A 211 -7.54 20.32 -10.37
C ASP A 211 -8.38 19.95 -11.60
N ALA A 212 -7.86 20.18 -12.81
CA ALA A 212 -8.58 19.87 -14.02
C ALA A 212 -8.71 18.35 -14.22
N THR A 213 -9.94 17.86 -14.38
CA THR A 213 -10.16 16.46 -14.73
C THR A 213 -9.58 16.17 -16.12
N PRO A 214 -8.74 15.13 -16.26
CA PRO A 214 -8.15 14.79 -17.55
C PRO A 214 -9.24 14.41 -18.56
N LYS A 215 -9.06 14.82 -19.82
CA LYS A 215 -9.96 14.44 -20.92
C LYS A 215 -9.51 13.17 -21.64
N ASN A 216 -8.19 12.93 -21.71
CA ASN A 216 -7.65 11.76 -22.40
C ASN A 216 -8.01 10.45 -21.67
N THR A 217 -8.46 9.43 -22.41
CA THR A 217 -8.77 8.07 -21.96
C THR A 217 -7.65 7.06 -22.26
N ASP A 218 -6.50 7.50 -22.77
CA ASP A 218 -5.31 6.67 -22.91
C ASP A 218 -4.69 6.40 -21.54
N TRP A 219 -5.00 5.22 -21.00
CA TRP A 219 -4.44 4.76 -19.74
C TRP A 219 -3.18 3.90 -19.93
N LYS A 220 -2.89 3.42 -21.14
CA LYS A 220 -1.69 2.62 -21.45
C LYS A 220 -0.50 3.56 -21.68
N LEU A 221 0.66 3.23 -21.10
CA LEU A 221 1.91 3.95 -21.37
C LEU A 221 2.29 3.80 -22.85
N PRO A 222 2.37 4.88 -23.66
CA PRO A 222 2.59 4.77 -25.10
C PRO A 222 3.90 4.06 -25.47
N ASP A 223 4.98 4.30 -24.72
CA ASP A 223 6.30 3.68 -24.93
C ASP A 223 6.28 2.14 -24.76
N CYS A 224 5.23 1.61 -24.13
CA CYS A 224 5.09 0.18 -23.98
C CYS A 224 4.57 -0.51 -25.25
N ALA A 225 4.08 0.20 -26.27
CA ALA A 225 3.45 -0.42 -27.44
C ALA A 225 4.28 -1.57 -28.05
N THR A 226 5.57 -1.33 -28.33
CA THR A 226 6.50 -2.31 -28.92
C THR A 226 7.50 -2.90 -27.92
N CYS A 227 7.61 -2.35 -26.72
CA CYS A 227 8.58 -2.79 -25.71
C CYS A 227 8.06 -3.98 -24.88
N ASN A 228 8.88 -5.00 -24.66
CA ASN A 228 8.57 -6.15 -23.78
C ASN A 228 9.63 -6.42 -22.68
N LEU A 229 10.58 -5.51 -22.49
CA LEU A 229 11.74 -5.71 -21.61
C LEU A 229 11.37 -6.07 -20.16
N CYS A 230 10.31 -5.47 -19.61
CA CYS A 230 9.86 -5.76 -18.25
C CYS A 230 9.17 -7.13 -18.13
N VAL A 231 8.54 -7.61 -19.20
CA VAL A 231 7.88 -8.91 -19.27
C VAL A 231 8.94 -10.01 -19.33
N GLU A 232 9.94 -9.84 -20.19
CA GLU A 232 11.07 -10.76 -20.35
C GLU A 232 11.96 -10.83 -19.10
N ALA A 233 12.16 -9.70 -18.41
CA ALA A 233 12.95 -9.67 -17.18
C ALA A 233 12.23 -10.27 -15.95
N CYS A 234 10.93 -10.58 -16.04
CA CYS A 234 10.17 -11.08 -14.89
C CYS A 234 10.58 -12.54 -14.56
N PRO A 235 11.14 -12.83 -13.38
CA PRO A 235 11.64 -14.17 -13.05
C PRO A 235 10.57 -15.27 -13.05
N VAL A 236 9.30 -14.88 -12.85
CA VAL A 236 8.15 -15.80 -12.80
C VAL A 236 7.23 -15.66 -14.02
N GLY A 237 7.56 -14.78 -14.98
CA GLY A 237 6.71 -14.46 -16.12
C GLY A 237 5.28 -14.09 -15.69
N ALA A 238 5.16 -13.07 -14.83
CA ALA A 238 3.91 -12.69 -14.16
C ALA A 238 2.92 -11.93 -15.05
N PHE A 239 3.43 -11.27 -16.08
CA PHE A 239 2.70 -10.25 -16.84
C PHE A 239 2.23 -10.77 -18.19
N ASP A 240 1.06 -10.30 -18.61
CA ASP A 240 0.43 -10.53 -19.90
C ASP A 240 -0.36 -9.26 -20.26
N ASP A 241 0.06 -8.54 -21.29
CA ASP A 241 -0.47 -7.26 -21.79
C ASP A 241 -1.12 -6.33 -20.72
N TYR A 242 -0.31 -5.57 -19.97
CA TYR A 242 -0.74 -4.62 -18.92
C TYR A 242 -1.50 -5.26 -17.73
N VAL A 243 -1.65 -6.58 -17.71
CA VAL A 243 -2.30 -7.33 -16.65
C VAL A 243 -1.30 -8.26 -15.99
N ILE A 244 -1.41 -8.42 -14.68
CA ILE A 244 -0.69 -9.44 -13.93
C ILE A 244 -1.56 -10.70 -13.87
N LYS A 245 -1.12 -11.79 -14.49
CA LYS A 245 -1.86 -13.07 -14.56
C LYS A 245 -1.41 -14.09 -13.52
N LYS A 246 -0.14 -14.05 -13.11
CA LYS A 246 0.43 -14.96 -12.09
C LYS A 246 0.75 -14.20 -10.82
N VAL A 247 -0.29 -13.61 -10.25
CA VAL A 247 -0.16 -12.71 -9.10
C VAL A 247 0.42 -13.49 -7.90
N GLU A 248 -0.03 -14.73 -7.68
CA GLU A 248 0.46 -15.65 -6.64
C GLU A 248 1.95 -15.96 -6.75
N SER A 249 2.45 -16.07 -7.98
CA SER A 249 3.87 -16.35 -8.21
C SER A 249 4.73 -15.11 -7.96
N CYS A 250 4.24 -13.93 -8.36
CA CYS A 250 4.91 -12.67 -8.08
C CYS A 250 4.96 -12.38 -6.57
N ASP A 251 3.85 -12.60 -5.88
CA ASP A 251 3.72 -12.40 -4.43
C ASP A 251 4.62 -13.36 -3.65
N ARG A 252 4.63 -14.65 -3.98
CA ARG A 252 5.55 -15.61 -3.33
C ARG A 252 7.01 -15.24 -3.51
N LEU A 253 7.38 -14.70 -4.68
CA LEU A 253 8.73 -14.22 -4.94
C LEU A 253 9.08 -13.06 -4.00
N ILE A 254 8.23 -12.03 -3.90
CA ILE A 254 8.50 -10.86 -3.05
C ILE A 254 8.32 -11.14 -1.55
N ALA A 255 7.41 -12.05 -1.18
CA ALA A 255 7.11 -12.39 0.21
C ALA A 255 8.30 -13.06 0.90
N SER A 256 9.13 -13.77 0.15
CA SER A 256 10.36 -14.39 0.67
C SER A 256 11.35 -13.35 1.24
N ASP A 257 11.37 -12.16 0.66
CA ASP A 257 12.22 -11.04 1.10
C ASP A 257 11.49 -10.05 2.02
N TYR A 258 10.16 -10.17 2.16
CA TYR A 258 9.32 -9.23 2.91
C TYR A 258 9.57 -9.26 4.43
N PHE A 259 9.83 -10.46 4.97
CA PHE A 259 10.18 -10.66 6.39
C PHE A 259 11.69 -10.80 6.63
N GLY A 260 12.50 -10.68 5.57
CA GLY A 260 13.95 -10.74 5.68
C GLY A 260 14.55 -9.46 6.29
N PRO A 261 15.78 -9.52 6.82
CA PRO A 261 16.51 -8.36 7.33
C PRO A 261 16.90 -7.34 6.23
N ARG A 262 16.56 -7.63 4.97
CA ARG A 262 16.93 -6.88 3.77
C ARG A 262 15.75 -6.72 2.82
N ARG A 263 14.79 -5.87 3.19
CA ARG A 263 13.63 -5.50 2.34
C ARG A 263 14.05 -4.70 1.09
N ASP A 264 15.30 -4.24 1.01
CA ASP A 264 15.94 -3.67 -0.18
C ASP A 264 16.10 -4.69 -1.31
N HIS A 265 15.95 -6.00 -1.04
CA HIS A 265 15.99 -7.07 -2.04
C HIS A 265 14.63 -7.45 -2.62
N MET A 266 13.52 -6.82 -2.19
CA MET A 266 12.24 -7.08 -2.83
C MET A 266 12.32 -6.86 -4.35
N CYS A 267 11.82 -7.83 -5.11
CA CYS A 267 11.97 -7.84 -6.56
C CYS A 267 11.49 -6.54 -7.21
N ARG A 268 12.42 -5.86 -7.89
CA ARG A 268 12.17 -4.67 -8.72
C ARG A 268 12.53 -4.88 -10.19
N ALA A 269 12.72 -6.13 -10.63
CA ALA A 269 13.23 -6.45 -11.96
C ALA A 269 12.44 -5.79 -13.11
N CYS A 270 11.11 -5.73 -12.99
CA CYS A 270 10.26 -5.10 -13.99
C CYS A 270 10.34 -3.56 -14.01
N ILE A 271 10.75 -2.94 -12.89
CA ILE A 271 10.97 -1.49 -12.77
C ILE A 271 12.36 -1.14 -13.28
N THR A 272 13.39 -1.84 -12.79
CA THR A 272 14.80 -1.56 -13.10
C THR A 272 15.14 -1.83 -14.56
N ARG A 273 14.39 -2.72 -15.24
CA ARG A 273 14.57 -2.97 -16.66
C ARG A 273 13.87 -1.94 -17.56
N CYS A 274 12.98 -1.10 -17.04
CA CYS A 274 12.28 -0.12 -17.87
C CYS A 274 13.22 1.05 -18.23
N PRO A 275 13.51 1.28 -19.54
CA PRO A 275 14.40 2.37 -19.95
C PRO A 275 13.77 3.74 -19.64
N VAL A 276 12.50 3.94 -19.98
CA VAL A 276 11.77 5.20 -19.77
C VAL A 276 11.74 5.59 -18.29
N SER A 277 11.41 4.64 -17.40
CA SER A 277 11.39 4.91 -15.96
C SER A 277 12.79 5.19 -15.40
N ASN A 278 13.84 4.59 -15.95
CA ASN A 278 15.21 4.85 -15.54
C ASN A 278 15.67 6.25 -15.97
N ASP A 279 15.26 6.73 -17.15
CA ASP A 279 15.60 8.07 -17.60
C ASP A 279 14.90 9.14 -16.75
N VAL A 280 13.62 8.93 -16.41
CA VAL A 280 12.92 9.78 -15.43
C VAL A 280 13.64 9.76 -14.08
N LEU A 281 14.08 8.60 -13.59
CA LEU A 281 14.82 8.51 -12.32
C LEU A 281 16.15 9.27 -12.38
N LYS A 282 16.92 9.18 -13.47
CA LYS A 282 18.16 9.94 -13.66
C LYS A 282 17.90 11.44 -13.63
N LEU A 283 16.84 11.90 -14.30
CA LEU A 283 16.44 13.32 -14.29
C LEU A 283 16.09 13.77 -12.88
N ARG A 284 15.26 13.03 -12.15
CA ARG A 284 14.90 13.39 -10.76
C ARG A 284 16.12 13.41 -9.84
N ARG A 285 17.07 12.49 -10.00
CA ARG A 285 18.33 12.49 -9.23
C ARG A 285 19.19 13.73 -9.52
N ARG A 286 19.22 14.21 -10.77
CA ARG A 286 19.92 15.46 -11.12
C ARG A 286 19.27 16.69 -10.47
N GLU A 287 17.96 16.66 -10.28
CA GLU A 287 17.19 17.69 -9.57
C GLU A 287 17.29 17.57 -8.03
N GLY A 288 18.13 16.67 -7.51
CA GLY A 288 18.35 16.52 -6.07
C GLY A 288 17.36 15.59 -5.37
N ALA A 289 16.57 14.79 -6.10
CA ALA A 289 15.74 13.76 -5.47
C ALA A 289 16.63 12.81 -4.66
N PRO A 290 16.31 12.57 -3.37
CA PRO A 290 17.17 11.79 -2.50
C PRO A 290 17.25 10.36 -3.00
N GLN A 291 18.47 9.81 -3.08
CA GLN A 291 18.63 8.36 -3.15
C GLN A 291 18.32 7.83 -1.76
N ARG A 292 17.13 7.25 -1.58
CA ARG A 292 16.78 6.73 -0.26
C ARG A 292 17.58 5.47 -0.01
N ALA A 293 18.58 5.55 0.86
CA ALA A 293 18.93 4.41 1.68
C ALA A 293 17.66 4.09 2.50
N PHE A 294 17.29 2.81 2.55
CA PHE A 294 16.16 2.32 3.33
C PHE A 294 16.15 3.03 4.70
N TRP A 295 15.05 3.74 5.02
CA TRP A 295 14.96 4.47 6.27
C TRP A 295 15.18 3.50 7.43
N ASP A 296 16.19 3.82 8.26
CA ASP A 296 16.62 3.07 9.41
C ASP A 296 15.43 2.68 10.31
N ASN A 297 15.32 1.37 10.55
CA ASN A 297 14.82 0.61 11.70
C ASN A 297 13.85 1.19 12.76
N GLU A 298 13.66 2.51 12.92
CA GLU A 298 12.91 3.11 14.03
C GLU A 298 11.39 3.06 13.83
N ALA A 299 10.88 3.37 12.63
CA ALA A 299 9.45 3.17 12.33
C ALA A 299 9.07 1.68 12.31
N GLN A 300 10.04 0.79 12.07
CA GLN A 300 9.85 -0.66 12.17
C GLN A 300 9.89 -1.14 13.62
N LEU A 301 10.75 -0.58 14.47
CA LEU A 301 10.76 -0.86 15.91
C LEU A 301 9.47 -0.38 16.57
N SER A 302 8.89 0.76 16.16
CA SER A 302 7.60 1.20 16.70
C SER A 302 6.45 0.30 16.21
N LEU A 303 6.40 -0.06 14.93
CA LEU A 303 5.34 -0.93 14.41
C LEU A 303 5.46 -2.39 14.90
N VAL A 304 6.68 -2.90 15.04
CA VAL A 304 6.95 -4.23 15.63
C VAL A 304 6.69 -4.19 17.13
N ALA A 305 7.08 -3.12 17.85
CA ALA A 305 6.73 -2.93 19.25
C ALA A 305 5.22 -2.84 19.44
N ASP A 306 4.49 -2.12 18.59
CA ASP A 306 3.02 -2.03 18.66
C ASP A 306 2.36 -3.39 18.33
N LEU A 307 2.86 -4.14 17.34
CA LEU A 307 2.36 -5.47 17.01
C LEU A 307 2.66 -6.52 18.09
N PHE A 308 3.80 -6.40 18.80
CA PHE A 308 4.18 -7.27 19.92
C PHE A 308 3.50 -6.89 21.23
N MET A 309 3.31 -5.59 21.50
CA MET A 309 2.77 -5.09 22.77
C MET A 309 1.25 -5.14 22.86
N TYR A 310 0.52 -5.21 21.74
CA TYR A 310 -0.94 -5.20 21.81
C TYR A 310 -1.54 -6.51 22.36
N ARG A 311 -0.86 -7.66 22.23
CA ARG A 311 -1.22 -8.94 22.89
C ARG A 311 -0.02 -9.88 23.05
N PRO A 312 0.95 -9.58 23.92
CA PRO A 312 2.12 -10.44 24.14
C PRO A 312 1.73 -11.88 24.49
N SER A 313 0.62 -12.05 25.21
CA SER A 313 0.06 -13.36 25.55
C SER A 313 -0.47 -14.16 24.36
N PHE A 314 -0.90 -13.54 23.25
CA PHE A 314 -1.33 -14.25 22.04
C PHE A 314 -0.12 -14.79 21.26
N TRP A 315 0.95 -14.01 21.15
CA TRP A 315 2.17 -14.43 20.46
C TRP A 315 3.00 -15.41 21.29
N VAL A 316 3.06 -15.24 22.62
CA VAL A 316 3.63 -16.24 23.53
C VAL A 316 2.83 -17.53 23.47
N TRP A 317 1.49 -17.48 23.43
CA TRP A 317 0.65 -18.66 23.25
C TRP A 317 0.90 -19.34 21.89
N MET A 318 1.00 -18.57 20.80
CA MET A 318 1.26 -19.11 19.46
C MET A 318 2.65 -19.77 19.38
N LEU A 319 3.69 -19.14 19.95
CA LEU A 319 5.04 -19.68 20.01
C LEU A 319 5.12 -20.92 20.92
N GLN A 320 4.47 -20.92 22.08
CA GLN A 320 4.39 -22.10 22.95
C GLN A 320 3.62 -23.26 22.28
N ARG A 321 2.55 -22.96 21.54
CA ARG A 321 1.70 -23.94 20.84
C ARG A 321 2.41 -24.61 19.66
N PHE A 322 3.19 -23.86 18.88
CA PHE A 322 3.85 -24.38 17.69
C PHE A 322 5.30 -24.86 17.95
N TYR A 323 5.96 -24.38 19.01
CA TYR A 323 7.37 -24.69 19.29
C TYR A 323 7.60 -25.65 20.47
N TYR A 324 6.72 -25.69 21.49
CA TYR A 324 6.94 -26.50 22.71
C TYR A 324 5.89 -27.59 23.00
N GLY A 325 4.96 -27.86 22.07
CA GLY A 325 4.15 -29.08 22.00
C GLY A 325 3.73 -29.74 23.33
N ALA A 326 2.76 -29.18 24.05
CA ALA A 326 1.92 -29.92 25.01
C ALA A 326 0.62 -29.14 25.33
N ASP A 327 -0.49 -29.86 25.59
CA ASP A 327 -1.74 -29.30 26.12
C ASP A 327 -1.61 -28.99 27.63
N MET A 328 -2.46 -28.09 28.18
CA MET A 328 -2.57 -27.93 29.64
C MET A 328 -3.83 -28.60 30.19
N PRO A 329 -3.71 -29.69 30.97
CA PRO A 329 -4.77 -30.15 31.88
C PRO A 329 -4.54 -29.59 33.29
N GLY A 330 -5.54 -28.92 33.86
CA GLY A 330 -5.68 -28.74 35.32
C GLY A 330 -5.14 -27.46 35.98
N ARG A 331 -5.29 -26.26 35.40
CA ARG A 331 -4.99 -25.00 36.13
C ARG A 331 -6.18 -24.06 36.21
N SER A 332 -6.57 -23.75 37.44
CA SER A 332 -7.71 -22.92 37.83
C SER A 332 -7.57 -21.46 37.41
N SER A 333 -8.72 -20.85 37.15
CA SER A 333 -8.88 -19.42 36.97
C SER A 333 -8.45 -18.67 38.22
N ASP A 334 -7.42 -17.82 38.15
CA ASP A 334 -7.40 -16.67 39.05
C ASP A 334 -6.60 -15.45 38.57
N ARG A 335 -7.26 -14.30 38.77
CA ARG A 335 -6.86 -12.89 38.71
C ARG A 335 -6.08 -12.36 37.50
N LYS A 336 -6.81 -11.75 36.57
CA LYS A 336 -6.30 -10.69 35.69
C LYS A 336 -6.00 -9.43 36.52
N LYS A 337 -4.82 -8.83 36.35
CA LYS A 337 -4.51 -7.50 36.88
C LYS A 337 -5.43 -6.44 36.26
N GLY A 338 -5.82 -5.45 37.06
CA GLY A 338 -6.74 -4.39 36.66
C GLY A 338 -6.08 -3.36 35.73
N PHE A 339 -6.91 -2.72 34.90
CA PHE A 339 -6.50 -1.73 33.89
C PHE A 339 -5.64 -0.58 34.43
N ALA A 340 -5.85 -0.16 35.68
CA ALA A 340 -5.08 0.91 36.33
C ALA A 340 -3.62 0.53 36.64
N GLU A 341 -3.34 -0.72 37.02
CA GLU A 341 -1.96 -1.20 37.23
C GLU A 341 -1.20 -1.38 35.91
N ALA A 342 -1.92 -1.70 34.83
CA ALA A 342 -1.33 -1.76 33.50
C ALA A 342 -0.96 -0.36 32.97
N LEU A 343 -1.79 0.66 33.24
CA LEU A 343 -1.50 2.05 32.86
C LEU A 343 -0.33 2.66 33.65
N SER A 344 -0.24 2.43 34.96
CA SER A 344 0.82 3.03 35.78
C SER A 344 2.22 2.53 35.39
N SER A 345 2.33 1.28 34.92
CA SER A 345 3.59 0.71 34.40
C SER A 345 4.00 1.22 33.01
N SER A 346 3.09 1.82 32.25
CA SER A 346 3.38 2.32 30.89
C SER A 346 3.66 3.83 30.87
N VAL A 347 3.13 4.58 31.84
CA VAL A 347 3.40 6.03 31.98
C VAL A 347 4.83 6.32 32.45
N SER A 348 5.46 5.43 33.22
CA SER A 348 6.85 5.61 33.68
C SER A 348 7.92 5.48 32.57
N THR A 349 7.55 4.96 31.40
CA THR A 349 8.46 4.82 30.24
C THR A 349 8.39 6.01 29.28
N ALA A 350 7.40 6.90 29.42
CA ALA A 350 7.14 7.99 28.48
C ALA A 350 7.63 9.37 28.95
N THR A 351 8.10 9.51 30.20
CA THR A 351 8.62 10.78 30.72
C THR A 351 10.15 10.83 30.60
N SER A 352 10.65 10.93 29.36
CA SER A 352 11.93 11.60 29.12
C SER A 352 11.68 12.61 28.01
N ASP A 353 11.69 13.90 28.36
CA ASP A 353 11.70 15.00 27.40
C ASP A 353 12.76 14.73 26.32
N ARG A 354 12.32 14.47 25.09
CA ARG A 354 13.19 14.43 23.92
C ARG A 354 12.90 15.65 23.08
N THR A 355 13.71 16.68 23.28
CA THR A 355 13.78 17.86 22.40
C THR A 355 14.12 17.43 20.97
N ARG A 356 13.50 18.11 20.01
CA ARG A 356 13.42 17.76 18.58
C ARG A 356 14.71 18.12 17.79
N ASP A 357 15.87 18.11 18.44
CA ASP A 357 17.16 18.58 17.90
C ASP A 357 18.17 17.47 17.57
N GLY A 358 17.73 16.22 17.47
CA GLY A 358 18.59 15.08 17.06
C GLY A 358 19.04 15.08 15.59
N TRP A 359 18.73 16.12 14.81
CA TRP A 359 19.01 16.20 13.37
C TRP A 359 20.37 16.84 13.08
N ARG A 360 21.45 16.08 13.26
CA ARG A 360 22.72 16.38 12.56
C ARG A 360 22.96 15.38 11.45
N LEU A 361 22.64 15.83 10.23
CA LEU A 361 23.15 15.30 8.98
C LEU A 361 24.68 15.17 9.07
N LEU A 362 25.23 13.96 9.00
CA LEU A 362 26.64 13.75 8.70
C LEU A 362 26.86 14.13 7.22
N ALA A 363 27.13 15.41 6.99
CA ALA A 363 27.74 15.88 5.76
C ALA A 363 29.06 15.12 5.56
N LYS A 364 29.14 14.29 4.50
CA LYS A 364 30.39 13.71 4.03
C LYS A 364 31.33 14.86 3.69
N LYS A 365 32.36 15.02 4.51
CA LYS A 365 33.51 15.89 4.27
C LYS A 365 34.17 15.43 2.97
N GLN A 366 34.23 16.32 1.98
CA GLN A 366 35.15 16.20 0.85
C GLN A 366 36.59 16.07 1.38
N ARG A 367 37.35 15.16 0.80
CA ARG A 367 38.79 15.24 0.69
C ARG A 367 39.15 15.07 -0.77
#